data_AF-A0A0M3JBS7-F1
#
_entry.id   AF-A0A0M3JBS7-F1
#
_cell.length_a   1.000
_cell.length_b   1.000
_cell.length_c   1.000
_cell.angle_alpha   90.00
_cell.angle_beta   90.00
_cell.angle_gamma   90.00
#
_symmetry.space_group_name_H-M   'P 1'
#
loop_
_entity.id
_entity.type
_entity.pdbx_description
1 polymer ?
#
loop_
_entity_poly.entity_id
_entity_poly.type
_entity_poly.pdbx_seq_one_letter_code
_entity_poly.pdbx_strand_id
1 'polypeptide(L)'
;MTAQVFLDLLDHAFFKMEKAALLIFDECHHALGSKHSYRVIMQRYSQLPKNERPKVLGLTASLINSKTPPSKLEQLLERLELTMNCSIETASDLVSVAKYGAKPREFVLECENFVYDQTEANKKVLSILTRVCNLCGNCREFHPEFDVDPRKPLMEAISRTTSVLKQMGAWCAWKVCQVSYKLFHQHFPLI
;
A
#
# COMPACT_ATOMS: atom_id res chain seq x y z
N MET A 1 3.89 7.06 -20.87
CA MET A 1 2.58 7.73 -21.04
C MET A 1 1.62 7.15 -20.01
N THR A 2 0.80 7.96 -19.34
CA THR A 2 -0.17 7.44 -18.38
C THR A 2 -1.44 6.96 -19.09
N ALA A 3 -2.18 6.06 -18.46
CA ALA A 3 -3.43 5.52 -19.00
C ALA A 3 -4.46 6.62 -19.33
N GLN A 4 -4.58 7.62 -18.45
CA GLN A 4 -5.53 8.72 -18.63
C GLN A 4 -5.17 9.59 -19.84
N VAL A 5 -3.90 9.93 -20.02
CA VAL A 5 -3.46 10.73 -21.18
C VAL A 5 -3.75 9.99 -22.49
N PHE A 6 -3.52 8.67 -22.54
CA PHE A 6 -3.86 7.89 -23.74
C PHE A 6 -5.37 7.86 -24.00
N LEU A 7 -6.18 7.70 -22.95
CA LEU A 7 -7.63 7.76 -23.06
C LEU A 7 -8.11 9.12 -23.59
N ASP A 8 -7.54 10.22 -23.08
CA ASP A 8 -7.87 11.57 -23.56
C ASP A 8 -7.51 11.74 -25.05
N LEU A 9 -6.37 11.18 -25.51
CA LEU A 9 -5.99 11.21 -26.93
C LEU A 9 -6.98 10.44 -27.83
N LEU A 10 -7.53 9.33 -27.33
CA LEU A 10 -8.56 8.56 -28.03
C LEU A 10 -9.89 9.30 -28.08
N ASP A 11 -10.31 9.89 -26.95
CA ASP A 11 -11.60 10.57 -26.83
C ASP A 11 -11.66 11.87 -27.66
N HIS A 12 -10.54 12.59 -27.76
CA HIS A 12 -10.42 13.77 -28.63
C HIS A 12 -10.06 13.42 -30.08
N ALA A 13 -10.00 12.12 -30.43
CA ALA A 13 -9.66 11.61 -31.76
C ALA A 13 -8.31 12.08 -32.31
N PHE A 14 -7.38 12.51 -31.45
CA PHE A 14 -5.99 12.81 -31.83
C PHE A 14 -5.23 11.54 -32.24
N PHE A 15 -5.62 10.40 -31.69
CA PHE A 15 -5.13 9.09 -32.09
C PHE A 15 -6.31 8.14 -32.32
N LYS A 16 -6.21 7.34 -33.38
CA LYS A 16 -7.17 6.29 -33.68
C LYS A 16 -6.58 4.94 -33.29
N MET A 17 -7.28 4.18 -32.46
CA MET A 17 -6.74 2.95 -31.86
C MET A 17 -6.38 1.90 -32.91
N GLU A 18 -7.12 1.82 -34.02
CA GLU A 18 -6.85 0.93 -35.14
C GLU A 18 -5.52 1.21 -35.87
N LYS A 19 -4.89 2.37 -35.62
CA LYS A 19 -3.55 2.67 -36.15
C LYS A 19 -2.43 2.07 -35.30
N ALA A 20 -2.72 1.59 -34.09
CA ALA A 20 -1.73 0.89 -33.29
C ALA A 20 -1.57 -0.55 -33.79
N ALA A 21 -0.33 -1.06 -33.79
CA ALA A 21 -0.08 -2.48 -34.01
C ALA A 21 -0.14 -3.30 -32.70
N LEU A 22 0.24 -2.67 -31.58
CA LEU A 22 0.38 -3.28 -30.27
C LEU A 22 0.07 -2.26 -29.16
N LEU A 23 -0.71 -2.68 -28.16
CA LEU A 23 -0.92 -1.97 -26.91
C LEU A 23 -0.25 -2.76 -25.78
N ILE A 24 0.63 -2.09 -25.03
CA ILE A 24 1.31 -2.67 -23.87
C ILE A 24 0.78 -1.98 -22.61
N PHE A 25 0.24 -2.75 -21.68
CA PHE A 25 -0.28 -2.27 -20.41
C PHE A 25 0.63 -2.74 -19.28
N ASP A 26 1.33 -1.81 -18.65
CA ASP A 26 2.07 -2.06 -17.42
C ASP A 26 1.13 -2.05 -16.21
N GLU A 27 1.36 -2.92 -15.24
CA GLU A 27 0.44 -3.21 -14.13
C GLU A 27 -1.01 -3.48 -14.60
N CYS A 28 -1.15 -4.38 -15.58
CA CYS A 28 -2.42 -4.63 -16.29
C CYS A 28 -3.57 -5.08 -15.37
N HIS A 29 -3.27 -5.59 -14.17
CA HIS A 29 -4.26 -5.98 -13.16
C HIS A 29 -5.20 -4.83 -12.75
N HIS A 30 -4.79 -3.56 -12.95
CA HIS A 30 -5.66 -2.40 -12.73
C HIS A 30 -6.92 -2.37 -13.61
N ALA A 31 -6.95 -3.07 -14.75
CA ALA A 31 -8.11 -3.17 -15.63
C ALA A 31 -9.34 -3.80 -14.94
N LEU A 32 -9.16 -4.54 -13.84
CA LEU A 32 -10.26 -5.07 -13.04
C LEU A 32 -11.10 -3.98 -12.37
N GLY A 33 -10.49 -2.82 -12.07
CA GLY A 33 -11.17 -1.67 -11.47
C GLY A 33 -12.19 -1.05 -12.43
N SER A 34 -13.45 -0.92 -11.99
CA SER A 34 -14.54 -0.43 -12.84
C SER A 34 -14.32 0.98 -13.40
N LYS A 35 -13.57 1.83 -12.68
CA LYS A 35 -13.30 3.22 -13.04
C LYS A 35 -11.87 3.45 -13.56
N HIS A 36 -11.05 2.40 -13.70
CA HIS A 36 -9.67 2.58 -14.13
C HIS A 36 -9.60 2.84 -15.65
N SER A 37 -8.75 3.77 -16.08
CA SER A 37 -8.67 4.17 -17.50
C SER A 37 -8.34 2.99 -18.43
N TYR A 38 -7.57 2.00 -17.97
CA TYR A 38 -7.34 0.75 -18.73
C TYR A 38 -8.63 0.04 -19.11
N ARG A 39 -9.61 -0.03 -18.21
CA ARG A 39 -10.89 -0.68 -18.50
C ARG A 39 -11.66 0.08 -19.57
N VAL A 40 -11.63 1.41 -19.52
CA VAL A 40 -12.30 2.27 -20.52
C VAL A 40 -11.61 2.15 -21.88
N ILE A 41 -10.28 2.13 -21.91
CA ILE A 41 -9.50 1.87 -23.14
C ILE A 41 -9.89 0.51 -23.73
N MET A 42 -9.96 -0.54 -22.90
CA MET A 42 -10.36 -1.88 -23.37
C MET A 42 -11.83 -1.94 -23.82
N GLN A 43 -12.72 -1.12 -23.26
CA GLN A 43 -14.09 -0.98 -23.77
C GLN A 43 -14.11 -0.38 -25.19
N ARG A 44 -13.28 0.64 -25.48
CA ARG A 44 -13.13 1.19 -26.83
C ARG A 44 -12.50 0.18 -27.78
N TYR A 45 -11.51 -0.57 -27.31
CA TYR A 45 -10.93 -1.69 -28.06
C TYR A 45 -11.99 -2.73 -28.45
N SER A 46 -12.89 -3.11 -27.54
CA SER A 46 -13.95 -4.08 -27.82
C SER A 46 -14.98 -3.60 -28.85
N GLN A 47 -15.09 -2.28 -29.08
CA GLN A 47 -15.98 -1.69 -30.09
C GLN A 47 -15.38 -1.76 -31.51
N LEU A 48 -14.06 -1.94 -31.64
CA LEU A 48 -13.41 -2.07 -32.94
C LEU A 48 -13.74 -3.41 -33.61
N PRO A 49 -13.83 -3.44 -34.96
CA PRO A 49 -13.85 -4.68 -35.74
C PRO A 49 -12.66 -5.58 -35.40
N LYS A 50 -12.85 -6.91 -35.35
CA LYS A 50 -11.80 -7.85 -34.94
C LYS A 50 -10.51 -7.75 -35.77
N ASN A 51 -10.63 -7.42 -37.05
CA ASN A 51 -9.53 -7.25 -38.01
C ASN A 51 -8.74 -5.94 -37.83
N GLU A 52 -9.28 -4.97 -37.10
CA GLU A 52 -8.68 -3.66 -36.85
C GLU A 52 -8.13 -3.50 -35.43
N ARG A 53 -8.29 -4.56 -34.61
CA ARG A 53 -7.82 -4.54 -33.23
C ARG A 53 -6.30 -4.67 -33.15
N PRO A 54 -5.61 -3.76 -32.45
CA PRO A 54 -4.19 -3.95 -32.13
C PRO A 54 -3.98 -5.22 -31.31
N LYS A 55 -2.77 -5.79 -31.35
CA LYS A 55 -2.41 -6.82 -30.36
C LYS A 55 -2.38 -6.20 -28.97
N VAL A 56 -2.66 -6.98 -27.93
CA VAL A 56 -2.62 -6.54 -26.53
C VAL A 56 -1.62 -7.39 -25.77
N LEU A 57 -0.75 -6.73 -25.00
CA LEU A 57 0.18 -7.34 -24.06
C LEU A 57 0.00 -6.70 -22.69
N GLY A 58 -0.36 -7.49 -21.68
CA GLY A 58 -0.42 -7.05 -20.29
C GLY A 58 0.81 -7.54 -19.52
N LEU A 59 1.49 -6.63 -18.83
CA LEU A 59 2.59 -6.94 -17.92
C LEU A 59 2.11 -6.65 -16.50
N THR A 60 2.38 -7.55 -15.57
CA THR A 60 2.09 -7.34 -14.15
C THR A 60 2.94 -8.27 -13.31
N ALA A 61 3.50 -7.75 -12.21
CA ALA A 61 4.22 -8.58 -11.24
C ALA A 61 3.28 -9.39 -10.35
N SER A 62 2.05 -8.90 -10.16
CA SER A 62 0.99 -9.59 -9.41
C SER A 62 -0.35 -9.50 -10.13
N LEU A 63 -1.07 -10.62 -10.17
CA LEU A 63 -2.42 -10.68 -10.73
C LEU A 63 -3.49 -10.28 -9.70
N ILE A 64 -3.13 -10.21 -8.42
CA ILE A 64 -4.06 -9.99 -7.30
C ILE A 64 -3.44 -8.97 -6.33
N ASN A 65 -4.17 -7.88 -6.08
CA ASN A 65 -3.75 -6.85 -5.12
C ASN A 65 -4.57 -6.91 -3.81
N SER A 66 -5.20 -8.06 -3.52
CA SER A 66 -6.09 -8.23 -2.35
C SER A 66 -5.98 -9.62 -1.75
N LYS A 67 -6.32 -9.74 -0.46
CA LYS A 67 -6.52 -11.02 0.22
C LYS A 67 -7.70 -11.74 -0.43
N THR A 68 -7.40 -12.60 -1.39
CA THR A 68 -8.41 -13.32 -2.16
C THR A 68 -8.36 -14.80 -1.76
N PRO A 69 -9.47 -15.41 -1.33
CA PRO A 69 -9.50 -16.84 -1.07
C PRO A 69 -9.24 -17.62 -2.37
N PRO A 70 -8.63 -18.81 -2.32
CA PRO A 70 -8.31 -19.60 -3.51
C PRO A 70 -9.51 -19.82 -4.45
N SER A 71 -10.71 -19.99 -3.90
CA SER A 71 -11.95 -20.17 -4.68
C SER A 71 -12.35 -18.98 -5.55
N LYS A 72 -11.88 -17.77 -5.24
CA LYS A 72 -12.15 -16.56 -6.03
C LYS A 72 -11.02 -16.23 -7.01
N LEU A 73 -9.89 -16.93 -6.93
CA LEU A 73 -8.73 -16.66 -7.76
C LEU A 73 -9.05 -16.91 -9.24
N GLU A 74 -9.56 -18.10 -9.56
CA GLU A 74 -9.87 -18.50 -10.94
C GLU A 74 -10.83 -17.51 -11.61
N GLN A 75 -11.88 -17.10 -10.90
CA GLN A 75 -12.85 -16.10 -11.39
C GLN A 75 -12.20 -14.73 -11.66
N LEU A 76 -11.22 -14.31 -10.86
CA LEU A 76 -10.51 -13.05 -11.09
C LEU A 76 -9.57 -13.15 -12.30
N LEU A 77 -8.90 -14.28 -12.48
CA LEU A 77 -8.01 -14.52 -13.62
C LEU A 77 -8.83 -14.53 -14.92
N GLU A 78 -9.91 -15.31 -14.96
CA GLU A 78 -10.83 -15.37 -16.10
C GLU A 78 -11.38 -13.98 -16.43
N ARG A 79 -11.80 -13.22 -15.41
CA ARG A 79 -12.27 -11.85 -15.60
C ARG A 79 -11.18 -10.93 -16.17
N LEU A 80 -9.94 -11.08 -15.76
CA LEU A 80 -8.83 -10.28 -16.28
C LEU A 80 -8.53 -10.63 -17.74
N GLU A 81 -8.48 -11.93 -18.09
CA GLU A 81 -8.34 -12.40 -19.48
C GLU A 81 -9.44 -11.85 -20.39
N LEU A 82 -10.70 -11.94 -19.95
CA LEU A 82 -11.84 -11.40 -20.68
C LEU A 82 -11.77 -9.88 -20.84
N THR A 83 -11.35 -9.16 -19.80
CA THR A 83 -11.24 -7.69 -19.83
C THR A 83 -10.13 -7.22 -20.76
N MET A 84 -8.98 -7.90 -20.73
CA MET A 84 -7.80 -7.54 -21.52
C MET A 84 -7.82 -8.18 -22.92
N ASN A 85 -8.74 -9.11 -23.18
CA ASN A 85 -8.83 -9.90 -24.40
C ASN A 85 -7.46 -10.54 -24.75
N CYS A 86 -6.83 -11.12 -23.73
CA CYS A 86 -5.55 -11.82 -23.81
C CYS A 86 -5.59 -13.06 -22.91
N SER A 87 -4.60 -13.95 -23.06
CA SER A 87 -4.41 -15.06 -22.11
C SER A 87 -3.32 -14.73 -21.11
N ILE A 88 -3.50 -15.17 -19.86
CA ILE A 88 -2.53 -15.00 -18.79
C ILE A 88 -1.52 -16.14 -18.89
N GLU A 89 -0.26 -15.76 -19.09
CA GLU A 89 0.86 -16.68 -19.08
C GLU A 89 1.82 -16.31 -17.95
N THR A 90 2.18 -17.30 -17.13
CA THR A 90 3.26 -17.10 -16.16
C THR A 90 4.57 -17.33 -16.89
N ALA A 91 5.39 -16.28 -17.01
CA ALA A 91 6.67 -16.37 -17.69
C ALA A 91 7.46 -17.58 -17.17
N SER A 92 7.89 -18.47 -18.07
CA SER A 92 8.59 -19.70 -17.72
C SER A 92 9.88 -19.46 -16.93
N ASP A 93 10.45 -18.26 -17.09
CA ASP A 93 11.61 -17.81 -16.35
C ASP A 93 11.31 -17.59 -14.85
N LEU A 94 10.06 -17.45 -14.40
CA LEU A 94 9.76 -17.52 -12.96
C LEU A 94 9.94 -18.94 -12.39
N VAL A 95 9.82 -19.99 -13.19
CA VAL A 95 10.11 -21.37 -12.78
C VAL A 95 11.63 -21.61 -12.74
N SER A 96 12.38 -20.99 -13.67
CA SER A 96 13.85 -21.01 -13.68
C SER A 96 14.44 -20.11 -12.57
N VAL A 97 13.86 -18.94 -12.31
CA VAL A 97 14.18 -18.02 -11.20
C VAL A 97 13.71 -18.59 -9.87
N ALA A 98 12.62 -19.36 -9.81
CA ALA A 98 12.35 -20.17 -8.64
C ALA A 98 13.43 -21.25 -8.44
N LYS A 99 14.09 -21.72 -9.50
CA LYS A 99 15.19 -22.70 -9.42
C LYS A 99 16.54 -22.06 -9.02
N TYR A 100 16.87 -20.87 -9.53
CA TYR A 100 18.17 -20.20 -9.37
C TYR A 100 18.13 -18.93 -8.51
N GLY A 101 16.95 -18.41 -8.21
CA GLY A 101 16.72 -17.26 -7.35
C GLY A 101 16.84 -17.62 -5.87
N ALA A 102 16.89 -16.61 -5.02
CA ALA A 102 16.93 -16.80 -3.59
C ALA A 102 15.70 -17.60 -3.13
N LYS A 103 15.91 -18.79 -2.57
CA LYS A 103 14.89 -19.59 -1.88
C LYS A 103 15.02 -19.34 -0.37
N PRO A 104 14.45 -18.26 0.17
CA PRO A 104 14.47 -18.04 1.61
C PRO A 104 13.78 -19.23 2.30
N ARG A 105 14.33 -19.67 3.43
CA ARG A 105 13.64 -20.60 4.30
C ARG A 105 12.65 -19.79 5.13
N GLU A 106 11.37 -19.98 4.85
CA GLU A 106 10.30 -19.34 5.60
C GLU A 106 9.96 -20.18 6.84
N PHE A 107 9.88 -19.53 7.99
CA PHE A 107 9.51 -20.15 9.25
C PHE A 107 8.26 -19.46 9.78
N VAL A 108 7.24 -20.24 10.12
CA VAL A 108 6.08 -19.77 10.87
C VAL A 108 6.32 -20.08 12.33
N LEU A 109 6.53 -19.05 13.14
CA LEU A 109 6.66 -19.18 14.58
C LEU A 109 5.30 -18.86 15.21
N GLU A 110 4.65 -19.87 15.77
CA GLU A 110 3.47 -19.67 16.60
C GLU A 110 3.94 -19.15 17.97
N CYS A 111 3.44 -17.99 18.37
CA CYS A 111 3.76 -17.37 19.65
C CYS A 111 2.47 -17.12 20.41
N GLU A 112 2.52 -17.26 21.73
CA GLU A 112 1.41 -16.84 22.58
C GLU A 112 1.12 -15.35 22.41
N ASN A 113 -0.15 -14.95 22.59
CA ASN A 113 -0.53 -13.54 22.56
C ASN A 113 0.31 -12.77 23.59
N PHE A 114 1.01 -11.73 23.13
CA PHE A 114 1.81 -10.90 24.01
C PHE A 114 0.91 -10.14 24.99
N VAL A 115 1.02 -10.47 26.28
CA VAL A 115 0.29 -9.80 27.35
C VAL A 115 1.13 -8.62 27.83
N TYR A 116 0.78 -7.42 27.36
CA TYR A 116 1.58 -6.22 27.58
C TYR A 116 1.42 -5.62 28.99
N ASP A 117 0.37 -5.98 29.72
CA ASP A 117 0.02 -5.47 31.05
C ASP A 117 0.35 -6.43 32.19
N GLN A 118 1.21 -7.44 31.94
CA GLN A 118 1.63 -8.42 32.96
C GLN A 118 2.21 -7.79 34.22
N THR A 119 2.87 -6.64 34.11
CA THR A 119 3.51 -5.96 35.24
C THR A 119 2.77 -4.69 35.63
N GLU A 120 2.73 -4.42 36.93
CA GLU A 120 2.21 -3.14 37.46
C GLU A 120 2.99 -1.94 36.92
N ALA A 121 4.28 -2.12 36.58
CA ALA A 121 5.08 -1.11 35.92
C ALA A 121 4.52 -0.77 34.52
N ASN A 122 4.20 -1.77 33.69
CA ASN A 122 3.63 -1.54 32.36
C ASN A 122 2.25 -0.87 32.44
N LYS A 123 1.40 -1.28 33.39
CA LYS A 123 0.10 -0.63 33.62
C LYS A 123 0.26 0.85 33.98
N LYS A 124 1.20 1.17 34.87
CA LYS A 124 1.53 2.56 35.23
C LYS A 124 2.07 3.35 34.04
N VAL A 125 2.94 2.76 33.22
CA VAL A 125 3.46 3.42 32.01
C VAL A 125 2.33 3.71 31.03
N LEU A 126 1.44 2.75 30.79
CA LEU A 126 0.28 2.93 29.91
C LEU A 126 -0.68 4.01 30.43
N SER A 127 -0.94 4.06 31.73
CA SER A 127 -1.80 5.09 32.31
C SER A 127 -1.17 6.48 32.17
N ILE A 128 0.15 6.60 32.35
CA ILE A 128 0.89 7.85 32.12
C ILE A 128 0.80 8.27 30.65
N LEU A 129 1.13 7.37 29.71
CA LEU A 129 1.06 7.68 28.26
C LEU A 129 -0.35 8.12 27.84
N THR A 130 -1.37 7.43 28.34
CA THR A 130 -2.78 7.77 28.08
C THR A 130 -3.13 9.15 28.65
N ARG A 131 -2.69 9.44 29.88
CA ARG A 131 -2.91 10.75 30.51
C ARG A 131 -2.25 11.88 29.72
N VAL A 132 -1.02 11.68 29.25
CA VAL A 132 -0.32 12.69 28.44
C VAL A 132 -1.00 12.89 27.08
N CYS A 133 -1.43 11.82 26.41
CA CYS A 133 -2.24 11.93 25.19
C CYS A 133 -3.53 12.75 25.41
N ASN A 134 -4.27 12.47 26.49
CA ASN A 134 -5.50 13.18 26.81
C ASN A 134 -5.25 14.67 27.13
N LEU A 135 -4.17 14.97 27.84
CA LEU A 135 -3.74 16.35 28.10
C LEU A 135 -3.42 17.08 26.79
N CYS A 136 -2.67 16.44 25.88
CA CYS A 136 -2.33 17.04 24.58
C CYS A 136 -3.57 17.27 23.70
N GLY A 137 -4.53 16.34 23.73
CA GLY A 137 -5.79 16.47 22.98
C GLY A 137 -6.73 17.54 23.53
N ASN A 138 -6.70 17.78 24.84
CA ASN A 138 -7.58 18.76 25.51
C ASN A 138 -6.94 20.16 25.66
N CYS A 139 -5.62 20.28 25.54
CA CYS A 139 -4.93 21.55 25.60
C CYS A 139 -5.34 22.42 24.40
N ARG A 140 -5.91 23.61 24.67
CA ARG A 140 -6.29 24.60 23.65
C ARG A 140 -5.37 25.81 23.60
N GLU A 141 -4.39 25.85 24.50
CA GLU A 141 -3.42 26.92 24.60
C GLU A 141 -2.31 26.71 23.56
N PHE A 142 -2.00 27.79 22.84
CA PHE A 142 -0.95 27.80 21.83
C PHE A 142 -0.08 29.02 22.08
N HIS A 143 1.22 28.78 22.30
CA HIS A 143 2.14 29.89 22.52
C HIS A 143 2.37 30.63 21.18
N PRO A 144 2.27 31.97 21.14
CA PRO A 144 2.39 32.73 19.89
C PRO A 144 3.72 32.56 19.15
N GLU A 145 4.77 32.11 19.84
CA GLU A 145 6.12 31.93 19.26
C GLU A 145 6.29 30.60 18.50
N PHE A 146 5.36 29.65 18.60
CA PHE A 146 5.44 28.43 17.80
C PHE A 146 4.74 28.64 16.46
N ASP A 147 5.45 28.45 15.34
CA ASP A 147 4.82 28.40 14.01
C ASP A 147 4.12 27.05 13.73
N VAL A 148 4.51 26.01 14.47
CA VAL A 148 4.03 24.63 14.28
C VAL A 148 3.48 24.10 15.60
N ASP A 149 2.31 23.46 15.52
CA ASP A 149 1.68 22.80 16.66
C ASP A 149 2.52 21.64 17.21
N PRO A 150 3.13 21.80 18.41
CA PRO A 150 3.97 20.76 19.01
C PRO A 150 3.15 19.56 19.51
N ARG A 151 1.82 19.70 19.63
CA ARG A 151 0.93 18.62 20.09
C ARG A 151 0.89 17.47 19.08
N LYS A 152 0.87 17.77 17.78
CA LYS A 152 0.84 16.75 16.72
C LYS A 152 2.03 15.78 16.79
N PRO A 153 3.30 16.25 16.71
CA PRO A 153 4.45 15.36 16.81
C PRO A 153 4.53 14.64 18.17
N LEU A 154 4.11 15.28 19.26
CA LEU A 154 4.06 14.67 20.58
C LEU A 154 3.01 13.54 20.66
N MET A 155 1.79 13.76 20.16
CA MET A 155 0.74 12.74 20.10
C MET A 155 1.15 11.56 19.21
N GLU A 156 1.81 11.82 18.08
CA GLU A 156 2.36 10.75 17.24
C GLU A 156 3.44 9.95 17.97
N ALA A 157 4.37 10.60 18.67
CA ALA A 157 5.42 9.94 19.43
C ALA A 157 4.84 9.05 20.55
N ILE A 158 3.85 9.55 21.29
CA ILE A 158 3.19 8.79 22.37
C ILE A 158 2.37 7.63 21.81
N SER A 159 1.64 7.85 20.71
CA SER A 159 0.86 6.81 20.04
C SER A 159 1.75 5.68 19.53
N ARG A 160 2.87 6.03 18.87
CA ARG A 160 3.89 5.05 18.42
C ARG A 160 4.48 4.29 19.60
N THR A 161 4.87 4.99 20.66
CA THR A 161 5.43 4.37 21.88
C THR A 161 4.44 3.41 22.53
N THR A 162 3.16 3.80 22.63
CA THR A 162 2.08 2.98 23.18
C THR A 162 1.85 1.73 22.33
N SER A 163 1.85 1.88 21.01
CA SER A 163 1.70 0.75 20.08
C SER A 163 2.84 -0.25 20.22
N VAL A 164 4.08 0.23 20.26
CA VAL A 164 5.28 -0.61 20.41
C VAL A 164 5.30 -1.29 21.79
N LEU A 165 4.86 -0.62 22.85
CA LEU A 165 4.72 -1.23 24.17
C LEU A 165 3.75 -2.41 24.13
N LYS A 166 2.62 -2.26 23.42
CA LYS A 166 1.59 -3.30 23.28
C LYS A 166 1.98 -4.46 22.36
N GLN A 167 2.91 -4.27 21.43
CA GLN A 167 3.27 -5.27 20.42
C GLN A 167 4.62 -5.94 20.70
N MET A 168 5.59 -5.19 21.22
CA MET A 168 6.99 -5.61 21.34
C MET A 168 7.56 -5.44 22.76
N GLY A 169 6.76 -4.94 23.70
CA GLY A 169 7.12 -4.80 25.10
C GLY A 169 7.93 -3.55 25.47
N ALA A 170 8.26 -3.46 26.76
CA ALA A 170 8.77 -2.24 27.41
C ALA A 170 10.13 -1.77 26.89
N TRP A 171 11.03 -2.71 26.58
CA TRP A 171 12.37 -2.37 26.10
C TRP A 171 12.31 -1.67 24.72
N CYS A 172 11.52 -2.22 23.79
CA CYS A 172 11.31 -1.63 22.46
C CYS A 172 10.62 -0.27 22.58
N ALA A 173 9.61 -0.15 23.44
CA ALA A 173 8.92 1.11 23.69
C ALA A 173 9.86 2.19 24.24
N TRP A 174 10.75 1.83 25.16
CA TRP A 174 11.76 2.73 25.70
C TRP A 174 12.72 3.22 24.59
N LYS A 175 13.20 2.34 23.71
CA LYS A 175 14.05 2.74 22.58
C LYS A 175 13.35 3.70 21.62
N VAL A 176 12.09 3.43 21.27
CA VAL A 176 11.30 4.31 20.39
C VAL A 176 11.05 5.67 21.05
N CYS A 177 10.79 5.68 22.35
CA CYS A 177 10.63 6.91 23.13
C CYS A 177 11.93 7.73 23.12
N GLN A 178 13.09 7.10 23.32
CA GLN A 178 14.40 7.79 23.27
C GLN A 178 14.68 8.43 21.90
N VAL A 179 14.36 7.73 20.81
CA VAL A 179 14.52 8.28 19.45
C VAL A 179 13.58 9.46 19.24
N SER A 180 12.30 9.31 19.61
CA SER A 180 11.30 10.37 19.47
C SER A 180 11.66 11.61 20.28
N TYR A 181 12.19 11.43 21.49
CA TYR A 181 12.68 12.51 22.34
C TYR A 181 13.82 13.31 21.67
N LYS A 182 14.81 12.62 21.09
CA LYS A 182 15.91 13.29 20.37
C LYS A 182 15.42 14.11 19.18
N LEU A 183 14.47 13.57 18.40
CA LEU A 183 13.87 14.28 17.28
C LEU A 183 13.08 15.51 17.75
N PHE A 184 12.33 15.38 18.84
CA PHE A 184 11.58 16.48 19.41
C PHE A 184 12.50 17.64 19.83
N HIS A 185 13.64 17.34 20.46
CA HIS A 185 14.64 18.35 20.83
C HIS A 185 15.33 19.04 19.65
N GLN A 186 15.42 18.39 18.49
CA GLN A 186 15.96 19.01 17.28
C GLN A 186 14.98 20.00 16.65
N HIS A 187 13.68 19.70 16.72
CA HIS A 187 12.62 20.53 16.13
C HIS A 187 12.08 21.61 17.08
N PHE A 188 12.18 21.39 18.40
CA PHE A 188 11.72 22.30 19.44
C PHE A 188 12.80 22.41 20.53
N PRO A 189 13.91 23.11 20.25
CA PRO A 189 14.92 23.36 21.28
C PRO A 189 14.29 24.17 22.41
N LEU A 190 14.37 23.67 23.64
CA LEU A 190 14.04 24.45 24.83
C LEU A 190 15.08 25.57 24.93
N ILE A 191 14.61 26.81 25.12
CA ILE A 191 15.44 27.96 25.50
C ILE A 191 16.07 27.69 26.86
#